data_AF-G3MTN5-F1
#
_entry.id   AF-G3MTN5-F1
#
_cell.length_a   1.000
_cell.length_b   1.000
_cell.length_c   1.000
_cell.angle_alpha   90.00
_cell.angle_beta   90.00
_cell.angle_gamma   90.00
#
_symmetry.space_group_name_H-M   'P 1'
#
loop_
_entity.id
_entity.type
_entity.pdbx_description
1 polymer ?
#
loop_
_entity_poly.entity_id
_entity_poly.type
_entity_poly.pdbx_seq_one_letter_code
_entity_poly.pdbx_strand_id
1 'polypeptide(L)'
;MKTRSMDKMLILLMALVYCAAVVHCAGNMKKCRGPKRMFRHGTGVDFRNPCVRFECDNGKFKRLNCTDPAPEGPCMNRHRGPWPACCRYFRLC
;
A
#
# COMPACT_ATOMS: atom_id res chain seq x y z
N MET A 1 -14.94 50.83 13.02
CA MET A 1 -13.79 49.95 12.69
C MET A 1 -13.68 48.84 13.75
N LYS A 2 -14.22 47.65 13.49
CA LYS A 2 -14.13 46.50 14.44
C LYS A 2 -14.18 45.15 13.72
N THR A 3 -13.50 45.02 12.58
CA THR A 3 -13.47 43.77 11.77
C THR A 3 -12.16 42.99 11.92
N ARG A 4 -11.04 43.64 12.23
CA ARG A 4 -9.70 42.99 12.34
C ARG A 4 -9.56 41.88 13.39
N SER A 5 -10.49 41.76 14.34
CA SER A 5 -10.44 40.76 15.42
C SER A 5 -11.18 39.47 15.08
N MET A 6 -12.19 39.52 14.20
CA MET A 6 -12.99 38.35 13.82
C MET A 6 -12.25 37.47 12.81
N ASP A 7 -11.53 38.06 11.85
CA ASP A 7 -10.74 37.29 10.87
C ASP A 7 -9.66 36.44 11.53
N LYS A 8 -9.00 36.97 12.56
CA LYS A 8 -7.97 36.23 13.33
C LYS A 8 -8.57 35.05 14.08
N MET A 9 -9.76 35.20 14.65
CA MET A 9 -10.51 34.13 15.32
C MET A 9 -10.93 33.03 14.33
N LEU A 10 -11.42 33.43 13.15
CA LEU A 10 -11.85 32.49 12.10
C LEU A 10 -10.67 31.66 11.58
N ILE A 11 -9.53 32.30 11.31
CA ILE A 11 -8.31 31.63 10.87
C ILE A 11 -7.82 30.62 11.92
N LEU A 12 -7.87 30.99 13.20
CA LEU A 12 -7.42 30.14 14.30
C LEU A 12 -8.34 28.91 14.47
N LEU A 13 -9.66 29.10 14.35
CA LEU A 13 -10.64 28.01 14.35
C LEU A 13 -10.44 27.06 13.16
N MET A 14 -10.26 27.60 11.95
CA MET A 14 -10.01 26.78 10.76
C MET A 14 -8.70 25.98 10.89
N ALA A 15 -7.65 26.58 11.44
CA ALA A 15 -6.38 25.88 11.69
C ALA A 15 -6.54 24.74 12.71
N LEU A 16 -7.32 24.94 13.78
CA LEU A 16 -7.59 23.90 14.78
C LEU A 16 -8.39 22.72 14.19
N VAL A 17 -9.41 23.01 13.38
CA VAL A 17 -10.19 21.97 12.69
C VAL A 17 -9.33 21.18 11.72
N TYR A 18 -8.46 21.87 10.96
CA TYR A 18 -7.54 21.21 10.03
C TYR A 18 -6.54 20.30 10.75
N CYS A 19 -5.94 20.77 11.86
CA CYS A 19 -5.05 19.95 12.69
C CYS A 19 -5.75 18.70 13.24
N ALA A 20 -6.99 18.84 13.73
CA ALA A 20 -7.77 17.72 14.24
C ALA A 20 -8.10 16.70 13.14
N ALA A 21 -8.45 17.17 11.94
CA ALA A 21 -8.73 16.31 10.79
C ALA A 21 -7.48 15.54 10.32
N VAL A 22 -6.32 16.19 10.28
CA VAL A 22 -5.04 15.54 9.93
C VAL A 22 -4.66 14.48 10.96
N VAL A 23 -4.85 14.73 12.25
CA VAL A 23 -4.59 13.74 13.31
C VAL A 23 -5.55 12.55 13.21
N HIS A 24 -6.83 12.78 12.86
CA HIS A 24 -7.79 11.71 12.61
C HIS A 24 -7.45 10.88 11.37
N CYS A 25 -6.95 11.52 10.31
CA CYS A 25 -6.50 10.85 9.08
C CYS A 25 -5.15 10.13 9.25
N ALA A 26 -4.28 10.60 10.16
CA ALA A 26 -3.10 9.87 10.62
C ALA A 26 -3.48 8.69 11.54
N GLY A 27 -4.63 8.07 11.28
CA GLY A 27 -5.15 6.93 12.01
C GLY A 27 -4.08 5.84 12.12
N ASN A 28 -3.88 5.35 13.34
CA ASN A 28 -2.92 4.30 13.65
C ASN A 28 -3.18 3.06 12.80
N MET A 29 -2.46 2.93 11.69
CA MET A 29 -2.62 1.79 10.79
C MET A 29 -2.24 0.51 11.53
N LYS A 30 -3.16 -0.46 11.56
CA LYS A 30 -2.95 -1.70 12.31
C LYS A 30 -1.84 -2.53 11.64
N LYS A 31 -1.00 -3.14 12.47
CA LYS A 31 0.04 -4.10 12.06
C LYS A 31 -0.60 -5.47 11.86
N CYS A 32 -0.03 -6.27 10.95
CA CYS A 32 -0.46 -7.66 10.74
C CYS A 32 0.47 -8.62 11.48
N ARG A 33 -0.10 -9.61 12.15
CA ARG A 33 0.66 -10.66 12.85
C ARG A 33 0.88 -11.84 11.90
N GLY A 34 2.11 -11.98 11.42
CA GLY A 34 2.54 -13.18 10.72
C GLY A 34 3.06 -14.25 11.67
N PRO A 35 3.45 -15.44 11.15
CA PRO A 35 3.92 -16.55 11.97
C PRO A 35 5.26 -16.28 12.68
N LYS A 36 6.15 -15.49 12.07
CA LYS A 36 7.51 -15.20 12.62
C LYS A 36 7.74 -13.74 13.02
N ARG A 37 6.98 -12.80 12.45
CA ARG A 37 7.19 -11.36 12.65
C ARG A 37 5.90 -10.57 12.47
N MET A 38 5.90 -9.35 13.00
CA MET A 38 4.88 -8.35 12.69
C MET A 38 5.22 -7.62 11.39
N PHE A 39 4.19 -7.30 10.62
CA PHE A 39 4.27 -6.54 9.39
C PHE A 39 3.62 -5.17 9.60
N ARG A 40 4.30 -4.11 9.19
CA ARG A 40 3.73 -2.75 9.18
C ARG A 40 2.79 -2.64 7.99
N HIS A 41 1.85 -1.72 8.04
CA HIS A 41 1.03 -1.40 6.87
C HIS A 41 1.94 -1.08 5.66
N GLY A 42 1.58 -1.60 4.49
CA GLY A 42 2.34 -1.47 3.25
C GLY A 42 3.55 -2.41 3.12
N THR A 43 3.87 -3.21 4.16
CA THR A 43 4.95 -4.20 4.08
C THR A 43 4.42 -5.62 3.97
N GLY A 44 5.24 -6.51 3.39
CA GLY A 44 4.78 -7.84 3.02
C GLY A 44 5.88 -8.85 2.80
N VAL A 45 5.50 -9.98 2.22
CA VAL A 45 6.42 -11.03 1.75
C VAL A 45 6.06 -11.37 0.31
N ASP A 46 7.08 -11.44 -0.52
CA ASP A 46 6.97 -11.80 -1.92
C ASP A 46 7.26 -13.29 -2.10
N PHE A 47 6.39 -13.99 -2.82
CA PHE A 47 6.47 -15.42 -3.07
C PHE A 47 6.74 -15.68 -4.54
N ARG A 48 7.51 -16.75 -4.82
CA ARG A 48 7.79 -17.22 -6.18
C ARG A 48 6.75 -18.23 -6.67
N ASN A 49 6.34 -19.16 -5.81
CA ASN A 49 5.36 -20.19 -6.15
C ASN A 49 4.35 -20.39 -4.99
N PRO A 50 3.08 -19.98 -5.14
CA PRO A 50 2.54 -19.19 -6.25
C PRO A 50 3.21 -17.81 -6.36
N CYS A 51 3.27 -17.22 -7.56
CA CYS A 51 3.86 -15.90 -7.78
C CYS A 51 2.91 -14.79 -7.29
N VAL A 52 3.02 -14.44 -6.00
CA VAL A 52 2.10 -13.52 -5.31
C VAL A 52 2.84 -12.73 -4.24
N ARG A 53 2.26 -11.62 -3.79
CA ARG A 53 2.70 -10.89 -2.61
C ARG A 53 1.61 -10.91 -1.55
N PHE A 54 1.99 -11.17 -0.30
CA PHE A 54 1.11 -10.94 0.85
C PHE A 54 1.50 -9.63 1.52
N GLU A 55 0.65 -8.63 1.39
CA GLU A 55 0.88 -7.29 1.94
C GLU A 55 -0.04 -7.02 3.12
N CYS A 56 0.51 -6.41 4.16
CA CYS A 56 -0.28 -5.98 5.30
C CYS A 56 -1.02 -4.70 4.97
N ASP A 57 -2.34 -4.75 4.97
CA ASP A 57 -3.21 -3.60 4.86
C ASP A 57 -4.11 -3.50 6.10
N ASN A 58 -3.75 -2.56 6.97
CA ASN A 58 -4.52 -2.16 8.15
C ASN A 58 -4.98 -3.36 9.01
N GLY A 59 -4.01 -4.21 9.38
CA GLY A 59 -4.21 -5.35 10.26
C GLY A 59 -4.70 -6.62 9.55
N LYS A 60 -4.93 -6.58 8.23
CA LYS A 60 -5.28 -7.75 7.43
C LYS A 60 -4.24 -7.98 6.34
N PHE A 61 -3.88 -9.24 6.09
CA PHE A 61 -3.08 -9.57 4.91
C PHE A 61 -3.96 -9.60 3.66
N LYS A 62 -3.56 -8.82 2.66
CA LYS A 62 -4.10 -8.87 1.31
C LYS A 62 -3.15 -9.65 0.41
N ARG A 63 -3.71 -10.53 -0.42
CA ARG A 63 -2.96 -11.25 -1.46
C ARG A 63 -3.02 -10.46 -2.75
N LEU A 64 -1.86 -10.05 -3.25
CA LEU A 64 -1.67 -9.38 -4.52
C LEU A 64 -1.20 -10.40 -5.55
N ASN A 65 -1.95 -10.56 -6.63
CA ASN A 65 -1.60 -11.42 -7.77
C ASN A 65 -0.87 -10.59 -8.84
N CYS A 66 -0.31 -11.27 -9.84
CA CYS A 66 0.12 -10.59 -11.06
C CYS A 66 -1.09 -9.98 -11.77
N THR A 67 -0.98 -8.73 -12.20
CA THR A 67 -2.07 -8.01 -12.88
C THR A 67 -2.23 -8.48 -14.33
N ASP A 68 -1.10 -8.70 -15.01
CA ASP A 68 -1.12 -9.05 -16.42
C ASP A 68 -1.38 -10.55 -16.60
N PRO A 69 -2.22 -10.93 -17.58
CA PRO A 69 -2.39 -12.32 -17.96
C PRO A 69 -1.08 -12.89 -18.53
N ALA A 70 -0.94 -14.22 -18.50
CA ALA A 70 0.17 -14.87 -19.15
C ALA A 70 0.09 -14.59 -20.67
N PRO A 71 1.16 -14.09 -21.31
CA PRO A 71 1.15 -13.82 -22.73
C PRO A 71 1.04 -15.14 -23.51
N GLU A 72 0.29 -15.09 -24.61
CA GLU A 72 0.09 -16.21 -25.51
C GLU A 72 1.26 -16.33 -26.50
N GLY A 73 1.62 -17.57 -26.85
CA GLY A 73 2.62 -17.86 -27.89
C GLY A 73 3.67 -18.90 -27.47
N PRO A 74 4.37 -19.48 -28.46
CA PRO A 74 5.43 -20.44 -28.19
C PRO A 74 6.62 -19.76 -27.50
N CYS A 75 7.34 -20.54 -26.67
CA CYS A 75 8.59 -20.14 -26.02
C CYS A 75 8.47 -18.97 -25.03
N MET A 76 7.27 -18.65 -24.52
CA MET A 76 7.09 -17.71 -23.42
C MET A 76 7.53 -18.35 -22.11
N ASN A 77 8.55 -17.77 -21.50
CA ASN A 77 9.15 -18.22 -20.25
C ASN A 77 8.93 -17.18 -19.16
N ARG A 78 8.69 -17.65 -17.94
CA ARG A 78 8.48 -16.78 -16.78
C ARG A 78 9.84 -16.37 -16.19
N HIS A 79 10.00 -15.09 -15.85
CA HIS A 79 11.20 -14.64 -15.13
C HIS A 79 11.35 -15.40 -13.80
N ARG A 80 12.59 -15.74 -13.44
CA ARG A 80 12.90 -16.35 -12.15
C ARG A 80 12.95 -15.29 -11.06
N GLY A 81 12.54 -15.66 -9.86
CA GLY A 81 12.58 -14.79 -8.67
C GLY A 81 11.24 -14.70 -7.95
N PRO A 82 11.16 -13.94 -6.85
CA PRO A 82 9.91 -13.65 -6.15
C PRO A 82 9.08 -12.59 -6.91
N TRP A 83 7.86 -12.34 -6.45
CA TRP A 83 7.04 -11.20 -6.92
C TRP A 83 7.80 -9.87 -6.74
N PRO A 84 7.71 -8.89 -7.65
CA PRO A 84 6.96 -8.89 -8.91
C PRO A 84 7.78 -9.47 -10.08
N ALA A 85 9.03 -9.88 -9.88
CA ALA A 85 9.89 -10.37 -10.95
C ALA A 85 9.27 -11.58 -11.66
N CYS A 86 8.74 -12.55 -10.89
CA CYS A 86 8.05 -13.69 -11.48
C CYS A 86 6.74 -13.33 -12.21
N CYS A 87 6.21 -12.12 -12.12
CA CYS A 87 5.04 -11.73 -12.92
C CYS A 87 5.39 -11.45 -14.38
N ARG A 88 6.67 -11.22 -14.69
CA ARG A 88 7.12 -10.90 -16.04
C ARG A 88 7.39 -12.18 -16.83
N TYR A 89 7.24 -12.06 -18.15
CA TYR A 89 7.56 -13.11 -19.11
C TYR A 89 8.54 -12.59 -20.16
N PHE A 90 9.32 -13.50 -20.73
CA PHE A 90 10.27 -13.23 -21.82
C PHE A 90 10.23 -14.36 -22.84
N ARG A 91 10.61 -14.05 -24.08
CA ARG A 91 10.65 -15.01 -25.20
C ARG A 91 12.08 -15.50 -25.43
N LEU A 92 12.24 -16.78 -25.76
CA LEU A 92 13.53 -17.45 -25.95
C LEU A 92 13.78 -18.00 -27.36
N CYS A 93 13.02 -17.58 -28.36
CA CYS A 93 13.17 -17.99 -29.75
C CYS A 93 13.16 -16.80 -30.70
#